data_AF-A0AA50TB33-F1
#
_entry.id   AF-A0AA50TB33-F1
#
_cell.length_a   1.000
_cell.length_b   1.000
_cell.length_c   1.000
_cell.angle_alpha   90.00
_cell.angle_beta   90.00
_cell.angle_gamma   90.00
#
_symmetry.space_group_name_H-M   'P 1'
#
loop_
_entity.id
_entity.type
_entity.pdbx_description
1 polymer ?
#
loop_
_entity_poly.entity_id
_entity_poly.type
_entity_poly.pdbx_seq_one_letter_code
_entity_poly.pdbx_strand_id
1 'polypeptide(L)' 'LQNNEDSKVLLHSKQELTHNPKYEELFAPTFGPENPFQTQQMRATRNMLSGYVEKAHLSEFQFENQRRTFTS' A
#
# COMPACT_ATOMS: atom_id res chain seq x y z
N LEU A 1 -31.00 -0.68 18.96
CA LEU A 1 -29.67 -0.04 19.07
C LEU A 1 -28.65 -1.17 19.09
N GLN A 2 -28.33 -1.70 17.91
CA GLN A 2 -27.47 -2.88 17.78
C GLN A 2 -26.07 -2.39 17.41
N ASN A 3 -25.19 -2.37 18.42
CA ASN A 3 -23.73 -2.45 18.39
C ASN A 3 -23.01 -1.97 17.13
N ASN A 4 -22.46 -0.75 17.25
CA ASN A 4 -21.61 -0.08 16.27
C ASN A 4 -20.11 -0.46 16.46
N GLU A 5 -19.81 -1.69 16.87
CA GLU A 5 -18.48 -2.10 17.40
C GLU A 5 -17.66 -3.00 16.46
N ASP A 6 -18.16 -3.35 15.27
CA ASP A 6 -17.44 -4.22 14.32
C ASP A 6 -17.13 -3.55 12.97
N SER A 7 -17.35 -2.25 12.81
CA SER A 7 -17.04 -1.54 11.55
C SER A 7 -15.56 -1.19 11.40
N LYS A 8 -14.63 -2.04 11.88
CA LYS A 8 -13.29 -2.08 11.28
C LYS A 8 -13.48 -2.76 9.94
N VAL A 9 -13.79 -1.99 8.90
CA VAL A 9 -13.87 -2.50 7.53
C VAL A 9 -12.51 -3.10 7.20
N LEU A 10 -12.36 -4.42 7.38
CA LEU A 10 -11.12 -5.14 7.18
C LEU A 10 -10.82 -5.17 5.67
N LEU A 11 -10.15 -4.13 5.18
CA LEU A 11 -9.65 -4.03 3.82
C LEU A 11 -8.26 -4.68 3.72
N HIS A 12 -8.06 -5.82 4.38
CA HIS A 12 -6.74 -6.46 4.43
C HIS A 12 -6.28 -7.06 3.09
N SER A 13 -7.14 -7.05 2.06
CA SER A 13 -6.82 -7.60 0.74
C SER A 13 -7.62 -7.02 -0.43
N LYS A 14 -8.41 -5.96 -0.21
CA LYS A 14 -9.22 -5.35 -1.28
C LYS A 14 -8.49 -4.14 -1.84
N GLN A 15 -8.20 -4.19 -3.14
CA GLN A 15 -7.48 -3.13 -3.86
C GLN A 15 -8.39 -1.92 -4.18
N GLU A 16 -9.71 -2.09 -4.09
CA GLU A 16 -10.69 -1.07 -4.44
C GLU A 16 -11.64 -0.79 -3.26
N LEU A 17 -11.93 0.50 -3.06
CA LEU A 17 -12.86 0.98 -2.02
C LEU A 17 -14.21 1.31 -2.66
N THR A 18 -15.31 0.91 -2.01
CA THR A 18 -16.67 1.21 -2.47
C THR A 18 -17.28 2.45 -1.83
N HIS A 19 -16.63 2.98 -0.79
CA HIS A 19 -17.01 4.21 -0.08
C HIS A 19 -15.73 4.92 0.39
N ASN A 20 -15.87 6.12 0.94
CA ASN A 20 -14.75 6.92 1.42
C ASN A 20 -14.57 6.69 2.95
N PRO A 21 -13.69 5.76 3.39
CA PRO A 21 -13.45 5.52 4.81
C PRO A 21 -12.71 6.70 5.46
N LYS A 22 -12.70 6.75 6.79
CA LYS A 22 -11.86 7.70 7.52
C LYS A 22 -10.40 7.27 7.48
N TYR A 23 -9.49 8.24 7.66
CA TYR A 23 -8.05 7.99 7.70
C TYR A 23 -7.67 6.91 8.73
N GLU A 24 -8.16 7.04 9.97
CA GLU A 24 -7.89 6.10 11.06
C GLU A 24 -8.35 4.67 10.76
N GLU A 25 -9.38 4.51 9.93
CA GLU A 25 -9.92 3.20 9.57
C GLU A 25 -9.11 2.55 8.45
N LEU A 26 -8.62 3.35 7.50
CA LEU A 26 -7.86 2.87 6.34
C LEU A 26 -6.39 2.60 6.64
N PHE A 27 -5.76 3.42 7.49
CA PHE A 27 -4.33 3.36 7.80
C PHE A 27 -4.02 2.83 9.20
N ALA A 28 -5.01 2.25 9.89
CA ALA A 28 -4.75 1.54 11.14
C ALA A 28 -3.75 0.40 10.92
N PRO A 29 -2.76 0.24 11.82
CA PRO A 29 -1.82 -0.87 11.73
C PRO A 29 -2.51 -2.21 11.99
N THR A 30 -1.98 -3.26 11.37
CA THR A 30 -2.29 -4.66 11.70
C THR A 30 -1.72 -5.00 13.07
N PHE A 31 -2.53 -5.57 13.96
CA PHE A 31 -2.09 -6.03 15.27
C PHE A 31 -1.63 -7.50 15.24
N GLY A 32 -0.62 -7.83 16.05
CA GLY A 32 -0.06 -9.18 16.18
C GLY A 32 1.39 -9.28 15.69
N PRO A 33 2.11 -10.36 16.04
CA PRO A 33 3.48 -10.57 15.59
C PRO A 33 3.53 -10.90 14.10
N GLU A 34 4.59 -10.45 13.41
CA GLU A 34 4.86 -10.85 12.02
C GLU A 34 5.21 -12.34 11.93
N ASN A 35 4.89 -12.96 10.79
CA ASN A 35 5.25 -14.35 10.52
C ASN A 35 6.77 -14.50 10.31
N PRO A 36 7.50 -15.23 11.20
CA PRO A 36 8.95 -15.35 11.13
C PRO A 36 9.44 -16.24 9.97
N PHE A 37 8.56 -17.01 9.33
CA PHE A 37 8.91 -17.94 8.26
C PHE A 37 8.91 -17.31 6.86
N GLN A 38 8.66 -16.01 6.75
CA GLN A 38 8.68 -15.31 5.47
C GLN A 38 10.07 -14.81 5.13
N THR A 39 10.51 -15.06 3.90
CA THR A 39 11.72 -14.42 3.36
C THR A 39 11.52 -12.92 3.22
N GLN A 40 12.59 -12.13 3.09
CA GLN A 40 12.47 -10.67 2.88
C GLN A 40 11.60 -10.32 1.66
N GLN A 41 11.73 -11.09 0.58
CA GLN A 41 10.93 -10.90 -0.63
C GLN A 41 9.45 -11.23 -0.41
N MET A 42 9.14 -12.22 0.44
CA MET A 42 7.76 -12.58 0.77
C MET A 42 7.09 -11.56 1.69
N ARG A 43 7.87 -10.88 2.54
CA ARG A 43 7.38 -9.80 3.42
C ARG A 43 7.08 -8.50 2.66
N ALA A 44 7.69 -8.29 1.50
CA ALA A 44 7.48 -7.10 0.70
C ALA A 44 6.10 -7.09 0.04
N THR A 45 5.42 -5.94 0.05
CA THR A 45 4.23 -5.72 -0.78
C THR A 45 4.62 -5.78 -2.24
N ARG A 46 4.08 -6.76 -2.99
CA ARG A 46 4.46 -7.03 -4.37
C ARG A 46 3.26 -7.43 -5.21
N ASN A 47 3.23 -6.97 -6.46
CA ASN A 47 2.27 -7.42 -7.48
C ASN A 47 2.93 -8.24 -8.58
N MET A 48 4.27 -8.28 -8.62
CA MET A 48 5.09 -9.13 -9.46
C MET A 48 6.20 -9.78 -8.63
N LEU A 49 6.93 -10.74 -9.19
CA LEU A 49 7.96 -11.47 -8.45
C LEU A 49 9.01 -10.54 -7.83
N SER A 50 9.46 -9.53 -8.58
CA SER A 50 10.53 -8.62 -8.21
C SER A 50 10.11 -7.39 -7.40
N GLY A 51 8.80 -7.16 -7.19
CA GLY A 51 8.33 -5.98 -6.46
C GLY A 51 6.94 -5.53 -6.85
N TYR A 52 6.69 -4.23 -6.69
CA TYR A 52 5.41 -3.59 -6.98
C TYR A 52 5.56 -2.57 -8.11
N VAL A 53 4.73 -2.67 -9.15
CA VAL A 53 4.71 -1.72 -10.28
C VAL A 53 3.31 -1.17 -10.47
N GLU A 54 3.21 0.16 -10.50
CA GLU A 54 1.99 0.89 -10.78
C GLU A 54 2.23 2.01 -11.80
N LYS A 55 1.16 2.41 -12.50
CA LYS A 55 1.25 3.53 -13.45
C LYS A 55 1.25 4.84 -12.66
N ALA A 56 2.33 5.61 -12.78
CA ALA A 56 2.43 6.94 -12.21
C ALA A 56 2.20 8.01 -13.29
N HIS A 57 1.51 9.10 -12.92
CA HIS A 57 1.34 10.27 -13.76
C HIS A 57 2.32 11.37 -13.32
N LEU A 58 3.53 11.33 -13.90
CA LEU A 58 4.59 12.31 -13.63
C LEU A 58 4.71 13.30 -14.79
N SER A 59 5.13 14.53 -14.49
CA SER A 59 5.52 15.48 -15.54
C SER A 59 6.79 15.00 -16.23
N GLU A 60 6.78 14.93 -17.56
CA GLU A 60 7.93 14.48 -18.36
C GLU A 60 9.18 15.33 -18.10
N PHE A 61 9.02 16.65 -17.98
CA PHE A 61 10.12 17.56 -17.67
C PHE A 61 10.74 17.27 -16.30
N GLN A 62 9.91 17.09 -15.26
CA GLN A 62 10.38 16.78 -13.91
C GLN A 62 11.10 15.43 -13.86
N PHE A 63 10.53 14.41 -14.51
CA PHE A 63 11.13 13.09 -14.59
C PHE A 63 12.50 13.12 -15.27
N GLU A 64 12.60 13.75 -16.44
CA GLU A 64 13.84 13.80 -17.21
C GLU A 64 14.92 14.65 -16.53
N ASN A 65 14.53 15.74 -15.87
CA ASN A 65 15.46 16.53 -15.06
C ASN A 65 16.05 15.68 -13.94
N GLN A 66 15.22 15.00 -13.15
CA GLN A 66 15.70 14.13 -12.05
C GLN A 66 16.54 12.95 -12.58
N ARG A 67 16.14 12.36 -13.70
CA ARG A 67 16.91 11.29 -14.35
C ARG A 67 18.33 11.77 -14.71
N ARG A 68 18.46 12.97 -15.28
CA ARG A 68 19.76 13.56 -15.65
C ARG A 68 20.61 13.91 -14.42
N THR A 69 19.99 14.49 -13.40
CA THR A 69 20.67 14.85 -12.15
C THR A 69 21.31 13.63 -11.50
N PHE A 70 20.64 12.48 -11.48
CA PHE A 70 21.22 11.25 -10.90
C PHE A 70 22.32 10.63 -11.76
N THR A 71 22.27 10.80 -13.08
CA THR A 71 23.28 10.28 -14.01
C THR A 71 24.52 11.17 -14.18
N SER A 72 24.52 12.37 -13.59
CA SER A 72 25.64 13.33 -13.64
C SER A 72 26.48 13.21 -12.38
#